data_AF-A0A9E4B2F7-F1
#
_entry.id   AF-A0A9E4B2F7-F1
#
_cell.length_a   1.000
_cell.length_b   1.000
_cell.length_c   1.000
_cell.angle_alpha   90.00
_cell.angle_beta   90.00
_cell.angle_gamma   90.00
#
_symmetry.space_group_name_H-M   'P 1'
#
loop_
_entity.id
_entity.type
_entity.pdbx_description
1 polymer ?
#
loop_
_entity_poly.entity_id
_entity_poly.type
_entity_poly.pdbx_seq_one_letter_code
_entity_poly.pdbx_strand_id
1 'polypeptide(L)'
;MESVETGAYAAALFEMFAKLPLAQLTSFVSIVLLITFFVTTSDSGSLVVDTITAGGKMEAPARQRVFWCSVEGLVAIALLLGGGLRSLQAATLVSGLPFAFIIIGIGICTWIALRQASR
;
A
#
# COMPACT_ATOMS: atom_id res chain seq x y z
N MET A 1 27.87 0.88 12.15
CA MET A 1 26.74 -0.06 12.26
C MET A 1 25.40 0.55 11.82
N GLU A 2 25.35 1.81 11.40
CA GLU A 2 24.10 2.51 11.04
C GLU A 2 23.83 2.61 9.51
N SER A 3 24.78 2.16 8.67
CA SER A 3 24.67 2.26 7.20
C SER A 3 24.27 0.97 6.48
N VAL A 4 23.99 -0.12 7.21
CA VAL A 4 23.57 -1.41 6.63
C VAL A 4 22.04 -1.57 6.62
N GLU A 5 21.29 -0.77 7.39
CA GLU A 5 19.87 -1.09 7.64
C GLU A 5 18.94 -0.68 6.49
N THR A 6 19.09 0.49 5.87
CA THR A 6 18.06 0.96 4.91
C THR A 6 18.28 0.51 3.46
N GLY A 7 19.54 0.36 3.03
CA GLY A 7 19.87 -0.14 1.69
C GLY A 7 19.67 -1.65 1.53
N ALA A 8 19.73 -2.40 2.63
CA ALA A 8 19.69 -3.86 2.61
C ALA A 8 18.29 -4.43 2.33
N TYR A 9 17.19 -3.81 2.80
CA TYR A 9 15.86 -4.43 2.67
C TYR A 9 15.37 -4.53 1.23
N ALA A 10 15.55 -3.47 0.43
CA ALA A 10 15.17 -3.50 -1.00
C ALA A 10 16.10 -4.40 -1.82
N ALA A 11 17.38 -4.48 -1.43
CA ALA A 11 18.38 -5.31 -2.09
C ALA A 11 18.32 -6.79 -1.67
N ALA A 12 17.78 -7.11 -0.50
CA ALA A 12 17.80 -8.46 0.09
C ALA A 12 17.18 -9.52 -0.82
N LEU A 13 16.09 -9.18 -1.52
CA LEU A 13 15.47 -10.07 -2.50
C LEU A 13 16.41 -10.39 -3.67
N PHE A 14 17.10 -9.37 -4.19
CA PHE A 14 18.03 -9.51 -5.31
C PHE A 14 19.34 -10.17 -4.88
N GLU A 15 19.80 -9.94 -3.66
CA GLU A 15 20.93 -10.67 -3.06
C GLU A 15 20.61 -12.15 -2.86
N MET A 16 19.38 -12.48 -2.46
CA MET A 16 18.90 -13.86 -2.40
C MET A 16 18.89 -14.49 -3.79
N PHE A 17 18.39 -13.78 -4.81
CA PHE A 17 18.41 -14.28 -6.19
C PHE A 17 19.82 -14.48 -6.73
N ALA A 18 20.80 -13.67 -6.32
CA ALA A 18 22.20 -13.84 -6.70
C ALA A 18 22.79 -15.20 -6.23
N LYS A 19 22.14 -15.90 -5.29
CA LYS A 19 22.51 -17.25 -4.85
C LYS A 19 21.83 -18.38 -5.62
N LEU A 20 20.88 -18.06 -6.51
CA LEU A 20 20.10 -19.03 -7.28
C LEU A 20 20.61 -19.14 -8.72
N PRO A 21 20.48 -20.31 -9.38
CA PRO A 21 20.64 -20.39 -10.82
C PRO A 21 19.60 -19.49 -11.50
N LEU A 22 19.99 -18.80 -12.57
CA LEU A 22 19.14 -17.84 -13.32
C LEU A 22 18.83 -16.51 -12.60
N ALA A 23 19.69 -16.07 -11.68
CA ALA A 23 19.56 -14.81 -10.92
C ALA A 23 19.12 -13.58 -11.74
N GLN A 24 19.66 -13.42 -12.96
CA GLN A 24 19.35 -12.27 -13.82
C GLN A 24 17.91 -12.32 -14.35
N LEU A 25 17.43 -13.51 -14.73
CA LEU A 25 16.07 -13.70 -15.22
C LEU A 25 15.05 -13.49 -14.10
N THR A 26 15.29 -14.07 -12.93
CA THR A 26 14.39 -13.93 -11.77
C THR A 26 14.34 -12.49 -11.28
N SER A 27 15.47 -11.78 -11.24
CA SER A 27 15.53 -10.36 -10.91
C SER A 27 14.72 -9.51 -11.90
N PHE A 28 14.86 -9.76 -13.20
CA PHE A 28 14.10 -9.05 -14.23
C PHE A 28 12.59 -9.28 -14.07
N VAL A 29 12.16 -10.54 -13.93
CA VAL A 29 10.74 -10.89 -13.72
C VAL A 29 10.20 -10.23 -12.44
N SER A 30 10.96 -10.23 -11.35
CA SER A 30 10.54 -9.59 -10.10
C SER A 30 10.37 -8.08 -10.22
N ILE A 31 11.23 -7.38 -10.98
CA ILE A 31 11.04 -5.94 -11.24
C ILE A 31 9.71 -5.70 -11.97
N VAL A 32 9.43 -6.49 -13.02
CA VAL A 32 8.16 -6.39 -13.77
C VAL A 32 6.95 -6.66 -12.87
N LEU A 33 7.03 -7.67 -12.01
CA LEU A 33 5.98 -7.99 -11.06
C LEU A 33 5.78 -6.88 -10.02
N LEU A 34 6.87 -6.34 -9.44
CA LEU A 34 6.80 -5.25 -8.48
C LEU A 34 6.09 -4.03 -9.07
N ILE A 35 6.45 -3.64 -10.31
CA ILE A 35 5.79 -2.53 -11.01
C ILE A 35 4.31 -2.84 -11.24
N THR A 36 3.97 -4.04 -11.73
CA THR A 36 2.59 -4.41 -12.05
C THR A 36 1.71 -4.45 -10.80
N PHE A 37 2.20 -5.08 -9.72
CA PHE A 37 1.49 -5.11 -8.44
C PHE A 37 1.34 -3.70 -7.87
N PHE A 38 2.38 -2.88 -7.90
CA PHE A 38 2.32 -1.50 -7.41
C PHE A 38 1.28 -0.65 -8.16
N VAL A 39 1.25 -0.73 -9.50
CA VAL A 39 0.27 0.01 -10.31
C VAL A 39 -1.15 -0.48 -10.04
N THR A 40 -1.35 -1.79 -9.97
CA THR A 40 -2.69 -2.38 -9.76
C THR A 40 -3.23 -2.08 -8.36
N THR A 41 -2.37 -2.12 -7.34
CA THR A 41 -2.77 -1.79 -5.96
C THR A 41 -3.06 -0.30 -5.81
N SER A 42 -2.27 0.58 -6.43
CA SER A 42 -2.51 2.02 -6.43
C SER A 42 -3.81 2.39 -7.17
N ASP A 43 -4.11 1.74 -8.29
CA ASP A 43 -5.36 1.93 -9.03
C ASP A 43 -6.59 1.54 -8.21
N SER A 44 -6.49 0.46 -7.44
CA SER A 44 -7.56 0.00 -6.53
C SER A 44 -7.69 0.90 -5.30
N GLY A 45 -6.57 1.40 -4.76
CA GLY A 45 -6.55 2.30 -3.60
C GLY A 45 -7.18 3.65 -3.89
N SER A 46 -6.77 4.29 -4.98
CA SER A 46 -7.33 5.58 -5.40
C SER A 46 -8.82 5.50 -5.71
N LEU A 47 -9.33 4.36 -6.19
CA LEU A 47 -10.77 4.14 -6.38
C LEU A 47 -11.56 4.15 -5.06
N VAL A 48 -11.01 3.57 -3.99
CA VAL A 48 -11.64 3.58 -2.65
C VAL A 48 -11.70 5.01 -2.11
N VAL A 49 -10.60 5.77 -2.21
CA VAL A 49 -10.54 7.17 -1.77
C VAL A 49 -11.51 8.03 -2.57
N ASP A 50 -11.58 7.83 -3.89
CA ASP A 50 -12.48 8.53 -4.79
C ASP A 50 -13.95 8.28 -4.42
N THR A 51 -14.31 7.02 -4.17
CA THR A 51 -15.67 6.62 -3.78
C THR A 51 -16.08 7.23 -2.44
N ILE A 52 -15.18 7.22 -1.44
CA ILE A 52 -15.44 7.83 -0.12
C ILE A 52 -15.64 9.34 -0.27
N THR A 53 -14.80 10.01 -1.07
CA THR A 53 -14.83 11.48 -1.25
C THR A 53 -15.97 11.94 -2.15
N ALA A 54 -16.49 11.07 -3.03
CA ALA A 54 -17.69 11.31 -3.83
C ALA A 54 -19.02 11.05 -3.06
N GLY A 55 -18.96 10.74 -1.77
CA GLY A 55 -20.14 10.45 -0.94
C GLY A 55 -20.74 9.07 -1.16
N GLY A 56 -19.91 8.09 -1.54
CA GLY A 56 -20.34 6.69 -1.77
C GLY A 56 -20.86 6.43 -3.18
N LYS A 57 -20.74 7.39 -4.11
CA LYS A 57 -21.09 7.18 -5.52
C LYS A 57 -20.00 6.37 -6.20
N MET A 58 -20.36 5.19 -6.70
CA MET A 58 -19.45 4.26 -7.37
C MET A 58 -18.92 4.79 -8.71
N GLU A 59 -19.63 5.76 -9.33
CA GLU A 59 -19.20 6.45 -10.54
C GLU A 59 -18.78 7.89 -10.19
N ALA A 60 -17.58 8.03 -9.64
CA ALA A 60 -16.93 9.31 -9.48
C ALA A 60 -16.26 9.74 -10.81
N PRO A 61 -16.20 11.05 -11.12
CA PRO A 61 -15.67 11.52 -12.39
C PRO A 61 -14.19 11.15 -12.53
N ALA A 62 -13.77 10.63 -13.70
CA ALA A 62 -12.40 10.17 -13.97
C ALA A 62 -11.29 11.19 -13.61
N ARG A 63 -11.61 12.49 -13.63
CA ARG A 63 -10.71 13.57 -13.20
C ARG A 63 -10.37 13.51 -11.69
N GLN A 64 -11.33 13.14 -10.85
CA GLN A 64 -11.15 13.02 -9.40
C GLN A 64 -10.28 11.81 -9.05
N ARG A 65 -10.48 10.69 -9.76
CA ARG A 65 -9.62 9.50 -9.66
C ARG A 65 -8.16 9.79 -10.00
N VAL A 66 -7.90 10.45 -11.13
CA VAL A 66 -6.53 10.82 -11.54
C VAL A 66 -5.89 11.77 -10.53
N PHE A 67 -6.67 12.69 -9.97
CA PHE A 67 -6.21 13.58 -8.90
C PHE A 67 -5.75 12.79 -7.67
N TRP A 68 -6.56 11.87 -7.15
CA TRP A 68 -6.19 11.07 -5.97
C TRP A 68 -5.01 10.14 -6.23
N CYS A 69 -4.96 9.47 -7.38
CA CYS A 69 -3.83 8.64 -7.77
C CYS A 69 -2.51 9.45 -7.83
N SER A 70 -2.55 10.68 -8.37
CA SER A 70 -1.37 11.53 -8.49
C SER A 70 -0.91 12.06 -7.12
N VAL A 71 -1.85 12.46 -6.26
CA VAL A 71 -1.55 12.98 -4.92
C VAL A 71 -0.95 11.89 -4.03
N GLU A 72 -1.49 10.67 -4.06
CA GLU A 72 -0.92 9.53 -3.31
C GLU A 72 0.52 9.23 -3.74
N GLY A 73 0.80 9.22 -5.05
CA GLY A 73 2.14 9.05 -5.60
C GLY A 73 3.10 10.18 -5.20
N LEU A 74 2.63 11.43 -5.24
CA LEU A 74 3.43 12.60 -4.83
C LEU A 74 3.77 12.57 -3.34
N VAL A 75 2.83 12.17 -2.48
CA VAL A 75 3.08 12.00 -1.04
C VAL A 75 4.11 10.90 -0.80
N ALA A 76 4.01 9.77 -1.50
CA ALA A 76 5.00 8.70 -1.40
C ALA A 76 6.41 9.17 -1.80
N ILE A 77 6.53 9.90 -2.92
CA ILE A 77 7.80 10.51 -3.37
C ILE A 77 8.33 11.51 -2.34
N ALA A 78 7.47 12.39 -1.82
CA ALA A 78 7.87 13.39 -0.84
C ALA A 78 8.39 12.75 0.45
N LEU A 79 7.73 11.70 0.94
CA LEU A 79 8.17 10.96 2.12
C LEU A 79 9.50 10.22 1.89
N LEU A 80 9.68 9.64 0.70
CA LEU A 80 10.94 8.99 0.32
C LEU A 80 12.10 9.98 0.27
N LEU A 81 11.89 11.15 -0.32
CA LEU A 81 12.92 12.20 -0.41
C LEU A 81 13.20 12.87 0.95
N GLY A 82 12.18 13.00 1.80
CA GLY A 82 12.30 13.68 3.10
C GLY A 82 12.96 12.85 4.20
N GLY A 83 12.76 11.53 4.22
CA GLY A 83 13.38 10.67 5.24
C GLY A 83 13.42 9.18 4.91
N GLY A 84 13.30 8.85 3.62
CA GLY A 84 13.47 7.49 3.11
C GLY A 84 12.44 6.50 3.65
N LEU A 85 12.84 5.23 3.71
CA LEU A 85 11.99 4.12 4.14
C LEU A 85 11.42 4.31 5.55
N ARG A 86 12.20 4.89 6.45
CA ARG A 86 11.79 5.13 7.84
C ARG A 86 10.60 6.09 7.90
N SER A 87 10.59 7.13 7.07
CA SER A 87 9.45 8.05 6.96
C SER A 87 8.20 7.36 6.41
N LEU A 88 8.34 6.47 5.42
CA LEU A 88 7.21 5.71 4.88
C LEU A 88 6.63 4.75 5.93
N GLN A 89 7.49 4.05 6.68
CA GLN A 89 7.07 3.17 7.77
C GLN A 89 6.37 3.95 8.88
N ALA A 90 6.91 5.09 9.29
CA ALA A 90 6.31 5.94 10.30
C ALA A 90 4.92 6.46 9.86
N ALA A 91 4.82 6.95 8.62
CA ALA A 91 3.54 7.40 8.06
C ALA A 91 2.50 6.27 8.06
N THR A 92 2.90 5.07 7.62
CA THR A 92 2.04 3.87 7.60
C THR A 92 1.59 3.46 9.00
N LEU A 93 2.48 3.53 9.99
CA LEU A 93 2.16 3.16 11.37
C LEU A 93 1.16 4.16 11.99
N VAL A 94 1.40 5.47 11.80
CA VAL A 94 0.54 6.53 12.33
C VAL A 94 -0.84 6.50 11.68
N SER A 95 -0.94 6.22 10.37
CA SER A 95 -2.24 6.09 9.69
C SER A 95 -2.94 4.75 9.99
N GLY A 96 -2.18 3.67 10.15
CA GLY A 96 -2.73 2.33 10.35
C GLY A 96 -3.31 2.11 11.75
N LEU A 97 -2.69 2.69 12.78
CA LEU A 97 -3.13 2.54 14.18
C LEU A 97 -4.59 2.99 14.43
N PRO A 98 -5.04 4.22 14.06
CA PRO A 98 -6.43 4.62 14.23
C PRO A 98 -7.39 3.73 13.41
N PHE A 99 -6.98 3.31 12.21
CA PHE A 99 -7.80 2.45 11.35
C PHE A 99 -7.97 1.04 11.94
N ALA A 100 -6.98 0.53 12.68
CA ALA A 100 -7.09 -0.75 13.38
C ALA A 100 -8.25 -0.76 14.39
N PHE A 101 -8.44 0.32 15.15
CA PHE A 101 -9.60 0.44 16.06
C PHE A 101 -10.93 0.43 15.30
N ILE A 102 -10.99 1.08 14.14
CA ILE A 102 -12.19 1.07 13.28
C ILE A 102 -12.49 -0.35 12.80
N ILE A 103 -11.48 -1.10 12.32
CA ILE A 103 -11.65 -2.49 11.87
C ILE A 103 -12.13 -3.39 13.01
N ILE A 104 -11.59 -3.24 14.22
CA ILE A 104 -12.05 -3.98 15.41
C ILE A 104 -13.53 -3.67 15.67
N GLY A 105 -13.93 -2.40 15.60
CA GLY A 105 -15.33 -1.99 15.72
C GLY A 105 -16.23 -2.65 14.67
N ILE A 106 -15.82 -2.62 13.40
CA ILE A 106 -16.54 -3.28 12.29
C ILE A 106 -16.65 -4.79 12.54
N GLY A 107 -15.59 -5.44 13.03
CA GLY A 107 -15.60 -6.87 13.37
C GLY A 107 -16.62 -7.21 14.45
N ILE A 108 -16.68 -6.40 15.52
CA ILE A 108 -17.67 -6.56 16.59
C ILE A 108 -19.09 -6.35 16.06
N CYS A 109 -19.33 -5.28 15.29
CA CYS A 109 -20.63 -5.00 14.67
C CYS A 109 -21.08 -6.14 13.75
N THR A 110 -20.18 -6.66 12.93
CA THR A 110 -20.45 -7.78 12.02
C THR A 110 -20.80 -9.05 12.79
N TRP A 111 -20.05 -9.35 13.85
CA TRP A 111 -20.34 -10.49 14.72
C TRP A 111 -21.71 -10.39 15.39
N ILE A 112 -22.08 -9.19 15.87
CA ILE A 112 -23.41 -8.94 16.45
C ILE A 112 -24.50 -9.08 15.39
N ALA A 113 -24.31 -8.49 14.20
CA ALA A 113 -25.26 -8.57 13.10
C ALA A 113 -25.51 -10.02 12.66
N LEU A 114 -24.45 -10.82 12.55
CA LEU A 114 -24.56 -12.25 12.22
C LEU A 114 -25.31 -13.03 13.31
N ARG A 115 -25.07 -12.73 14.59
CA ARG A 115 -25.81 -13.34 15.72
C ARG A 115 -27.28 -12.94 15.78
N GLN A 116 -27.62 -11.75 15.29
CA GLN A 116 -29.01 -11.30 15.16
C GLN A 116 -29.70 -11.95 13.97
N ALA A 117 -29.00 -12.10 12.84
CA ALA A 117 -29.52 -12.77 11.66
C ALA A 117 -29.69 -14.30 11.83
N SER A 118 -28.96 -14.91 12.77
CA SER A 118 -29.10 -16.33 13.10
C SER A 118 -30.19 -16.64 14.14
N ARG A 119 -30.99 -15.65 14.55
CA ARG A 119 -32.16 -15.80 15.42
C ARG A 119 -33.44 -15.53 14.63
#